data_AF-A0A972Q4V6-F1
#
_entry.id   AF-A0A972Q4V6-F1
#
_cell.length_a   1.000
_cell.length_b   1.000
_cell.length_c   1.000
_cell.angle_alpha   90.00
_cell.angle_beta   90.00
_cell.angle_gamma   90.00
#
_symmetry.space_group_name_H-M   'P 1'
#
loop_
_entity.id
_entity.type
_entity.pdbx_description
1 polymer ?
#
loop_
_entity_poly.entity_id
_entity_poly.type
_entity_poly.pdbx_seq_one_letter_code
_entity_poly.pdbx_strand_id
1 'polypeptide(L)'
;MADYRIGMSQANMAAIETLGLPVPRSIFRDYAERVMAASGRTFGRGYPVCSWVFSLLTSSQRHTLKTYCTGSSAVVYIRTLANDDAYHNYRAIMHWPNEEERDPSKRRDRLEFTIEFTHLELL
;
A
#
# COMPACT_ATOMS: atom_id res chain seq x y z
N MET A 1 -6.71 5.16 -17.22
CA MET A 1 -7.56 4.29 -16.39
C MET A 1 -6.66 3.69 -15.32
N ALA A 2 -7.08 3.68 -14.06
CA ALA A 2 -6.19 3.32 -12.96
C ALA A 2 -6.15 1.79 -12.76
N ASP A 3 -5.01 1.14 -13.00
CA ASP A 3 -4.89 -0.33 -12.98
C ASP A 3 -4.25 -0.84 -11.68
N TYR A 4 -4.87 -0.52 -10.55
CA TYR A 4 -4.46 -1.02 -9.23
C TYR A 4 -5.02 -2.41 -8.98
N ARG A 5 -4.17 -3.35 -8.56
CA ARG A 5 -4.58 -4.73 -8.25
C ARG A 5 -3.90 -5.25 -7.00
N ILE A 6 -4.59 -6.13 -6.28
CA ILE A 6 -4.08 -6.82 -5.09
C ILE A 6 -4.45 -8.30 -5.12
N GLY A 7 -3.55 -9.16 -4.69
CA GLY A 7 -3.78 -10.60 -4.58
C GLY A 7 -2.86 -11.28 -3.58
N MET A 8 -3.24 -12.48 -3.15
CA MET A 8 -2.36 -13.35 -2.35
C MET A 8 -1.38 -14.14 -3.23
N SER A 9 -1.59 -14.14 -4.56
CA SER A 9 -0.71 -14.75 -5.56
C SER A 9 -0.75 -13.94 -6.85
N GLN A 10 0.33 -13.99 -7.64
CA GLN A 10 0.46 -13.26 -8.91
C GLN A 10 -0.67 -13.60 -9.91
N ALA A 11 -1.09 -14.87 -9.97
CA ALA A 11 -2.15 -15.30 -10.87
C ALA A 11 -3.57 -14.84 -10.44
N ASN A 12 -3.77 -14.55 -9.15
CA ASN A 12 -5.07 -14.20 -8.57
C ASN A 12 -5.10 -12.76 -8.06
N MET A 13 -4.48 -11.83 -8.79
CA MET A 13 -4.59 -10.40 -8.48
C MET A 13 -5.95 -9.87 -8.94
N ALA A 14 -6.77 -9.42 -7.99
CA ALA A 14 -8.04 -8.77 -8.24
C ALA A 14 -7.84 -7.26 -8.41
N ALA A 15 -8.52 -6.66 -9.38
CA ALA A 15 -8.54 -5.20 -9.52
C ALA A 15 -9.29 -4.56 -8.35
N ILE A 16 -8.78 -3.45 -7.85
CA ILE A 16 -9.37 -2.69 -6.74
C ILE A 16 -10.81 -2.26 -7.07
N GLU A 17 -11.06 -1.87 -8.32
CA GLU A 17 -12.40 -1.50 -8.80
C GLU A 17 -13.38 -2.67 -8.73
N THR A 18 -12.95 -3.89 -9.09
CA THR A 18 -13.76 -5.11 -9.00
C THR A 18 -14.09 -5.49 -7.56
N LEU A 19 -13.21 -5.15 -6.61
CA LEU A 19 -13.42 -5.35 -5.17
C LEU A 19 -14.37 -4.32 -4.55
N GLY A 20 -14.87 -3.35 -5.33
CA GLY A 20 -15.72 -2.27 -4.85
C GLY A 20 -14.98 -1.28 -3.94
N LEU A 21 -13.65 -1.22 -4.06
CA LEU A 21 -12.79 -0.30 -3.32
C LEU A 21 -12.56 0.97 -4.15
N PRO A 22 -12.50 2.15 -3.53
CA PRO A 22 -12.12 3.37 -4.24
C PRO A 22 -10.66 3.27 -4.69
N VAL A 23 -10.35 3.92 -5.82
CA VAL A 23 -8.98 3.98 -6.34
C VAL A 23 -8.07 4.66 -5.30
N PRO A 24 -7.01 3.99 -4.80
CA PRO A 24 -6.10 4.59 -3.85
C PRO A 24 -5.23 5.65 -4.52
N ARG A 25 -4.77 6.60 -3.71
CA ARG A 25 -3.61 7.40 -4.06
C ARG A 25 -2.34 6.60 -3.71
N SER A 26 -1.56 6.22 -4.72
CA SER A 26 -0.27 5.55 -4.51
C SER A 26 0.85 6.57 -4.33
N ILE A 27 1.66 6.37 -3.30
CA ILE A 27 2.92 7.08 -3.10
C ILE A 27 4.03 6.06 -3.25
N PHE A 28 4.80 6.14 -4.33
CA PHE A 28 5.92 5.24 -4.58
C PHE A 28 7.24 5.91 -4.16
N ARG A 29 8.06 5.19 -3.41
CA ARG A 29 9.39 5.62 -2.99
C ARG A 29 10.40 4.57 -3.44
N ASP A 30 11.38 4.98 -4.23
CA ASP A 30 12.42 4.09 -4.74
C ASP A 30 13.32 3.52 -3.63
N TYR A 31 13.29 4.14 -2.45
CA TYR A 31 14.13 3.77 -1.30
C TYR A 31 13.32 3.91 0.00
N ALA A 32 13.50 2.97 0.92
CA ALA A 32 12.86 3.00 2.25
C ALA A 32 13.35 4.16 3.12
N GLU A 33 14.65 4.47 3.06
CA GLU A 33 15.29 5.52 3.87
C GLU A 33 16.19 6.40 2.99
N ARG A 34 16.24 7.70 3.28
CA ARG A 34 17.22 8.62 2.68
C ARG A 34 18.22 9.03 3.75
N VAL A 35 19.47 8.62 3.60
CA VAL A 35 20.55 8.96 4.54
C VAL A 35 21.39 10.07 3.94
N MET A 36 21.59 11.15 4.69
CA MET A 36 22.50 12.23 4.31
C MET A 36 23.91 11.90 4.80
N ALA A 37 24.86 11.77 3.88
CA ALA A 37 26.26 11.60 4.21
C ALA A 37 26.84 12.92 4.77
N ALA A 38 27.93 12.82 5.54
CA ALA A 38 28.67 13.98 6.06
C ALA A 38 29.20 14.92 4.95
N SER A 39 29.28 14.43 3.71
CA SER A 39 29.63 15.19 2.51
C SER A 39 28.45 15.95 1.87
N GLY A 40 27.26 15.90 2.46
CA GLY A 40 26.05 16.54 1.94
C GLY A 40 25.34 15.76 0.82
N ARG A 41 25.84 14.59 0.42
CA ARG A 41 25.18 13.72 -0.58
C ARG A 41 24.12 12.85 0.09
N THR A 42 22.95 12.73 -0.53
CA THR A 42 21.88 11.83 -0.07
C THR A 42 21.96 10.50 -0.81
N PHE A 43 21.94 9.40 -0.07
CA PHE A 43 21.84 8.05 -0.62
C PHE A 43 20.53 7.39 -0.15
N GLY A 44 19.82 6.77 -1.08
CA GLY A 44 18.68 5.93 -0.76
C GLY A 44 19.14 4.57 -0.25
N ARG A 45 18.57 4.10 0.86
CA ARG A 45 18.85 2.80 1.47
C ARG A 45 17.55 2.00 1.62
N GLY A 46 17.64 0.70 1.34
CA GLY A 46 16.54 -0.25 1.49
C GLY A 46 15.78 -0.50 0.19
N TYR A 47 14.82 -1.43 0.26
CA TYR A 47 13.95 -1.77 -0.85
C TYR A 47 12.97 -0.63 -1.15
N PRO A 48 12.43 -0.58 -2.38
CA PRO A 48 11.34 0.33 -2.69
C PRO A 48 10.14 0.09 -1.76
N VAL A 49 9.41 1.16 -1.49
CA VAL A 49 8.23 1.19 -0.61
C VAL A 49 7.08 1.85 -1.37
N CYS A 50 5.88 1.31 -1.22
CA CYS A 50 4.67 1.91 -1.76
C CYS A 50 3.66 2.09 -0.65
N SER A 51 2.99 3.23 -0.60
CA SER A 51 1.87 3.47 0.32
C SER A 51 0.61 3.73 -0.48
N TRP A 52 -0.47 3.02 -0.16
CA TRP A 52 -1.80 3.29 -0.70
C TRP A 52 -2.61 4.04 0.32
N VAL A 53 -3.02 5.25 -0.05
CA VAL A 53 -3.82 6.14 0.79
C VAL A 53 -5.24 6.15 0.24
N PHE A 54 -6.19 5.73 1.08
CA PHE A 54 -7.62 5.77 0.79
C PHE A 54 -8.26 6.87 1.62
N SER A 55 -8.88 7.85 0.97
CA SER A 55 -9.50 8.99 1.67
C SER A 55 -10.68 8.56 2.56
N LEU A 56 -11.43 7.54 2.13
CA LEU A 56 -12.59 7.04 2.84
C LEU A 56 -12.78 5.56 2.51
N LEU A 57 -12.86 4.73 3.55
CA LEU A 57 -13.21 3.31 3.41
C LEU A 57 -14.32 2.96 4.40
N THR A 58 -15.35 2.30 3.90
CA THR A 58 -16.39 1.72 4.73
C THR A 58 -15.87 0.51 5.50
N SER A 59 -16.59 0.10 6.55
CA SER A 59 -16.23 -1.08 7.33
C SER A 59 -16.18 -2.37 6.50
N SER A 60 -17.06 -2.51 5.50
CA SER A 60 -17.05 -3.67 4.59
C SER A 60 -15.82 -3.67 3.67
N GLN A 61 -15.47 -2.51 3.12
CA GLN A 61 -14.28 -2.34 2.28
C GLN A 61 -12.98 -2.64 3.06
N ARG A 62 -12.89 -2.17 4.32
CA ARG A 62 -11.76 -2.53 5.20
C ARG A 62 -11.72 -4.03 5.47
N HIS A 63 -12.86 -4.67 5.68
CA HIS A 63 -12.91 -6.12 5.87
C HIS A 63 -12.41 -6.86 4.63
N THR A 64 -12.80 -6.42 3.43
CA THR A 64 -12.28 -6.96 2.15
C THR A 64 -10.77 -6.79 2.03
N LEU A 65 -10.21 -5.64 2.42
CA LEU A 65 -8.74 -5.46 2.41
C LEU A 65 -8.04 -6.33 3.46
N LYS A 66 -8.68 -6.54 4.62
CA LYS A 66 -8.15 -7.35 5.71
C LYS A 66 -8.09 -8.84 5.37
N THR A 67 -8.86 -9.34 4.39
CA THR A 67 -8.73 -10.73 3.95
C THR A 67 -7.36 -10.99 3.29
N TYR A 68 -6.75 -9.98 2.68
CA TYR A 68 -5.40 -10.06 2.10
C TYR A 68 -4.29 -9.90 3.14
N CYS A 69 -4.61 -9.34 4.31
CA CYS A 69 -3.68 -9.17 5.43
C CYS A 69 -4.36 -9.62 6.72
N THR A 70 -4.40 -10.94 6.91
CA THR A 70 -5.07 -11.59 8.06
C THR A 70 -4.37 -11.32 9.39
N GLY A 71 -3.07 -11.01 9.37
CA GLY A 71 -2.27 -10.57 10.52
C GLY A 71 -1.92 -9.08 10.48
N SER A 72 -0.90 -8.67 11.25
CA SER A 72 -0.34 -7.32 11.19
C SER A 72 0.49 -7.06 9.93
N SER A 73 1.03 -8.13 9.32
CA SER A 73 1.69 -8.09 8.03
C SER A 73 1.46 -9.38 7.24
N ALA A 74 1.41 -9.27 5.92
CA ALA A 74 1.24 -10.41 5.01
C ALA A 74 1.96 -10.19 3.69
N VAL A 75 2.45 -11.27 3.08
CA VAL A 75 3.02 -11.22 1.71
C VAL A 75 1.87 -11.15 0.72
N VAL A 76 1.89 -10.13 -0.12
CA VAL A 76 0.88 -9.87 -1.15
C VAL A 76 1.55 -9.56 -2.49
N TYR A 77 0.74 -9.62 -3.53
CA TYR A 77 1.10 -9.26 -4.88
C TYR A 77 0.28 -8.03 -5.25
N ILE A 78 0.95 -6.94 -5.62
CA ILE A 78 0.31 -5.69 -5.97
C ILE A 78 0.68 -5.25 -7.37
N ARG A 79 -0.26 -4.60 -8.05
CA ARG A 79 0.00 -3.81 -9.24
C ARG A 79 -0.20 -2.35 -8.89
N THR A 80 0.84 -1.55 -9.02
CA THR A 80 0.81 -0.12 -8.65
C THR A 80 1.55 0.71 -9.68
N LEU A 81 1.19 2.00 -9.75
CA LEU A 81 1.91 2.99 -10.52
C LEU A 81 3.25 3.28 -9.85
N ALA A 82 4.35 3.12 -10.58
CA ALA A 82 5.68 3.51 -10.13
C ALA A 82 6.07 4.91 -10.63
N ASN A 83 7.25 5.39 -10.25
CA ASN A 83 7.73 6.73 -10.58
C ASN A 83 8.05 6.95 -12.08
N ASP A 84 8.02 5.89 -12.88
CA ASP A 84 8.16 5.92 -14.33
C ASP A 84 6.80 6.08 -15.06
N ASP A 85 5.74 6.39 -14.31
CA ASP A 85 4.35 6.49 -14.79
C ASP A 85 3.83 5.20 -15.45
N ALA A 86 4.45 4.05 -15.15
CA ALA A 86 4.01 2.74 -15.62
C ALA A 86 3.48 1.87 -14.47
N TYR A 87 2.54 0.98 -14.82
CA TYR A 87 1.99 -0.02 -13.89
C TYR A 87 2.83 -1.28 -13.90
N HIS A 88 3.43 -1.57 -12.75
CA HIS A 88 4.26 -2.75 -12.56
C HIS A 88 3.67 -3.68 -11.51
N ASN A 89 3.98 -4.97 -11.64
CA ASN A 89 3.60 -5.97 -10.65
C ASN A 89 4.75 -6.14 -9.67
N TYR A 90 4.43 -6.12 -8.38
CA TYR A 90 5.39 -6.29 -7.30
C TYR A 90 4.92 -7.37 -6.35
N ARG A 91 5.88 -8.16 -5.86
CA ARG A 91 5.72 -8.89 -4.60
C ARG A 91 6.10 -7.94 -3.48
N ALA A 92 5.23 -7.80 -2.49
CA ALA A 92 5.45 -6.88 -1.38
C ALA A 92 4.94 -7.47 -0.06
N ILE A 93 5.39 -6.89 1.05
CA ILE A 93 4.84 -7.16 2.38
C ILE A 93 3.88 -6.02 2.70
N MET A 94 2.59 -6.34 2.75
CA MET A 94 1.54 -5.43 3.20
C MET A 94 1.59 -5.35 4.72
N HIS A 95 1.63 -4.13 5.25
CA HIS A 95 1.51 -3.83 6.66
C HIS A 95 0.13 -3.26 6.92
N TRP A 96 -0.61 -3.89 7.83
CA TRP A 96 -1.87 -3.36 8.29
C TRP A 96 -1.60 -2.21 9.25
N PRO A 97 -2.23 -1.03 9.08
CA PRO A 97 -2.04 0.07 10.02
C PRO A 97 -2.48 -0.36 11.41
N ASN A 98 -1.60 -0.20 12.41
CA ASN A 98 -1.97 -0.42 13.80
C ASN A 98 -3.10 0.56 14.17
N GLU A 99 -4.17 0.03 14.76
CA GLU A 99 -5.33 0.81 15.22
C GLU A 99 -4.96 1.70 16.42
N GLU A 100 -4.11 2.73 16.25
CA GLU A 100 -3.73 3.63 17.34
C GLU A 100 -4.51 4.95 17.40
N GLU A 101 -5.25 5.36 16.36
CA GLU A 101 -6.25 6.44 16.52
C GLU A 101 -7.63 5.85 16.85
N ARG A 102 -7.73 5.19 18.01
CA ARG A 102 -8.99 5.04 18.74
C ARG A 102 -9.37 6.41 19.31
N ASP A 103 -9.69 7.35 18.45
CA ASP A 103 -10.34 8.58 18.88
C ASP A 103 -11.86 8.34 18.82
N PRO A 104 -12.52 8.06 19.96
CA PRO A 104 -13.96 7.78 19.99
C PRO A 104 -14.82 8.96 19.50
N SER A 105 -14.22 10.15 19.33
CA SER A 105 -14.88 11.34 18.79
C SER A 105 -14.89 11.41 17.25
N LYS A 106 -14.04 10.65 16.55
CA LYS A 106 -14.01 10.61 15.08
C LYS A 106 -14.83 9.42 14.58
N ARG A 107 -15.91 9.68 13.82
CA ARG A 107 -16.69 8.61 13.16
C ARG A 107 -15.74 7.76 12.31
N ARG A 108 -15.77 6.43 12.52
CA ARG A 108 -14.92 5.43 11.85
C ARG A 108 -14.85 5.58 10.33
N ASP A 109 -15.93 6.09 9.74
CA ASP A 109 -16.13 6.23 8.30
C ASP A 109 -15.45 7.44 7.67
N ARG A 110 -14.73 8.30 8.41
CA ARG A 110 -14.10 9.53 7.86
C ARG A 110 -12.59 9.63 8.05
N LEU A 111 -11.95 8.56 8.51
CA LEU A 111 -10.51 8.55 8.66
C LEU A 111 -9.85 8.07 7.37
N GLU A 112 -8.86 8.84 6.92
CA GLU A 112 -7.93 8.43 5.87
C GLU A 112 -7.27 7.12 6.31
N PHE A 113 -7.28 6.13 5.42
CA PHE A 113 -6.75 4.81 5.69
C PHE A 113 -5.54 4.58 4.80
N THR A 114 -4.38 4.43 5.43
CA THR A 114 -3.11 4.24 4.74
C THR A 114 -2.62 2.83 4.96
N ILE A 115 -2.30 2.14 3.87
CA ILE A 115 -1.68 0.82 3.87
C ILE A 115 -0.27 0.99 3.33
N GLU A 116 0.71 0.45 4.05
CA GLU A 116 2.09 0.46 3.63
C GLU A 116 2.49 -0.90 3.06
N PHE A 117 3.18 -0.87 1.92
CA PHE A 117 3.79 -2.02 1.28
C PHE A 117 5.29 -1.82 1.29
N THR A 118 6.02 -2.72 1.96
CA THR A 118 7.49 -2.69 1.99
C THR A 118 8.08 -3.90 1.28
N HIS A 119 9.39 -3.87 1.03
CA HIS A 119 10.11 -4.94 0.33
C HIS A 119 9.50 -5.21 -1.06
N LEU A 120 9.29 -4.16 -1.86
CA LEU A 120 8.79 -4.33 -3.22
C LEU A 120 9.86 -4.98 -4.10
N GLU A 121 9.55 -6.17 -4.60
CA GLU A 121 10.33 -6.91 -5.58
C GLU A 121 9.55 -6.94 -6.90
N LEU A 122 10.17 -6.45 -7.98
CA LEU A 122 9.55 -6.45 -9.31
C LEU A 122 9.41 -7.88 -9.83
N LEU A 123 8.24 -8.20 -10.41
CA LEU A 123 7.90 -9.53 -10.96
C LEU A 123 7.82 -9.54 -12.48
#